data_AF-A0A5J4K040-F1
#
_entry.id   AF-A0A5J4K040-F1
#
_cell.length_a   1.000
_cell.length_b   1.000
_cell.length_c   1.000
_cell.angle_alpha   90.00
_cell.angle_beta   90.00
_cell.angle_gamma   90.00
#
_symmetry.space_group_name_H-M   'P 1'
#
loop_
_entity.id
_entity.type
_entity.pdbx_description
1 polymer ?
#
loop_
_entity_poly.entity_id
_entity_poly.type
_entity_poly.pdbx_seq_one_letter_code
_entity_poly.pdbx_strand_id
1 'polypeptide(L)'
;MNQLSQRAEVSYNIIKAIYRNPYRPTNTDTVNRIAHALGVPATVLLEDVSEEEMVREQRALAAELAVLPRRPGRQPRRQAP
;
A
#
# COMPACT_ATOMS: atom_id res chain seq x y z
N MET A 1 -2.78 10.24 0.28
CA MET A 1 -2.23 9.31 1.30
C MET A 1 -2.13 9.90 2.69
N ASN A 2 -1.51 11.08 2.91
CA ASN A 2 -1.40 11.66 4.26
C ASN A 2 -2.80 11.92 4.88
N GLN A 3 -3.72 12.49 4.10
CA GLN A 3 -5.11 12.70 4.54
C GLN A 3 -5.85 11.39 4.87
N LEU A 4 -5.66 10.33 4.07
CA LEU A 4 -6.27 9.02 4.34
C LEU A 4 -5.70 8.39 5.61
N SER A 5 -4.39 8.53 5.83
CA SER A 5 -3.71 8.07 7.06
C SER A 5 -4.31 8.71 8.31
N GLN A 6 -4.52 10.02 8.27
CA GLN A 6 -5.13 10.75 9.39
C GLN A 6 -6.59 10.34 9.59
N ARG A 7 -7.39 10.29 8.52
CA ARG A 7 -8.82 9.97 8.59
C ARG A 7 -9.11 8.52 8.99
N ALA A 8 -8.31 7.56 8.51
CA ALA A 8 -8.44 6.15 8.86
C ALA A 8 -7.73 5.84 10.20
N GLU A 9 -6.95 6.78 10.73
CA GLU A 9 -6.06 6.57 11.88
C GLU A 9 -5.09 5.38 11.68
N VAL A 10 -4.78 5.06 10.43
CA VAL A 10 -3.84 4.01 10.02
C VAL A 10 -2.53 4.67 9.62
N SER A 11 -1.40 4.13 10.07
CA SER A 11 -0.11 4.74 9.79
C SER A 11 0.14 4.87 8.28
N TYR A 12 0.78 5.97 7.88
CA TYR A 12 1.10 6.25 6.48
C TYR A 12 1.87 5.10 5.81
N ASN A 13 2.77 4.44 6.56
CA ASN A 13 3.56 3.32 6.07
C ASN A 13 2.70 2.10 5.75
N ILE A 14 1.67 1.83 6.57
CA ILE A 14 0.73 0.74 6.32
C ILE A 14 -0.08 1.01 5.05
N ILE A 15 -0.67 2.20 4.91
CA ILE A 15 -1.43 2.56 3.70
C ILE A 15 -0.54 2.50 2.46
N LYS A 16 0.68 3.04 2.56
CA LYS A 16 1.66 2.99 1.48
C LYS A 16 2.06 1.56 1.12
N ALA A 17 2.16 0.65 2.09
CA ALA A 17 2.46 -0.75 1.85
C ALA A 17 1.29 -1.44 1.12
N ILE A 18 0.05 -1.23 1.57
CA ILE A 18 -1.16 -1.79 0.91
C ILE A 18 -1.24 -1.31 -0.53
N TYR A 19 -1.04 -0.01 -0.77
CA TYR A 19 -1.08 0.54 -2.12
C TYR A 19 -0.01 -0.01 -3.06
N ARG A 20 1.18 -0.33 -2.53
CA ARG A 20 2.27 -0.92 -3.32
C ARG A 20 2.07 -2.41 -3.59
N ASN A 21 1.43 -3.11 -2.65
CA ASN A 21 1.13 -4.52 -2.77
C ASN A 21 -0.26 -4.78 -2.15
N PRO A 22 -1.33 -4.76 -2.97
CA PRO A 22 -2.69 -4.98 -2.49
C PRO A 22 -2.90 -6.42 -1.98
N TYR A 23 -2.06 -7.36 -2.42
CA TYR A 23 -2.08 -8.76 -2.00
C TYR A 23 -1.34 -9.03 -0.69
N ARG A 24 -0.77 -8.01 -0.05
CA ARG A 24 -0.08 -8.21 1.23
C ARG A 24 -1.08 -8.58 2.33
N PRO A 25 -0.70 -9.47 3.27
CA PRO A 25 -1.51 -9.75 4.45
C PRO A 25 -1.81 -8.47 5.24
N THR A 26 -3.08 -8.21 5.51
CA THR A 26 -3.55 -7.06 6.28
C THR A 26 -4.72 -7.48 7.17
N ASN A 27 -4.83 -6.91 8.36
CA ASN A 27 -5.93 -7.18 9.28
C ASN A 27 -7.24 -6.56 8.76
N THR A 28 -8.35 -7.29 8.87
CA THR A 28 -9.70 -6.84 8.56
C THR A 28 -10.08 -5.51 9.24
N ASP A 29 -9.61 -5.26 10.47
CA ASP A 29 -9.81 -3.96 11.15
C ASP A 29 -9.20 -2.79 10.36
N THR A 30 -7.98 -2.98 9.84
CA THR A 30 -7.32 -1.97 9.02
C THR A 30 -8.09 -1.70 7.73
N VAL A 31 -8.62 -2.75 7.09
CA VAL A 31 -9.45 -2.62 5.88
C VAL A 31 -10.74 -1.86 6.20
N ASN A 32 -11.41 -2.19 7.30
CA ASN A 32 -12.63 -1.51 7.75
C ASN A 32 -12.39 -0.02 8.01
N ARG A 33 -11.28 0.34 8.67
CA ARG A 33 -10.93 1.75 8.94
C ARG A 33 -10.63 2.52 7.66
N ILE A 34 -9.96 1.90 6.70
CA ILE A 34 -9.72 2.49 5.38
C ILE A 34 -11.05 2.69 4.65
N ALA A 35 -11.93 1.70 4.64
CA ALA A 35 -13.25 1.76 4.01
C ALA A 35 -14.12 2.88 4.62
N HIS A 36 -14.17 2.95 5.95
CA HIS A 36 -14.87 3.99 6.68
C HIS A 36 -14.35 5.39 6.35
N ALA A 37 -13.02 5.56 6.31
CA ALA A 37 -12.40 6.83 5.92
C ALA A 37 -12.68 7.21 4.46
N LEU A 38 -12.91 6.24 3.58
CA LEU A 38 -13.30 6.45 2.18
C LEU A 38 -14.81 6.64 1.98
N GLY A 39 -15.63 6.35 3.00
CA GLY A 39 -17.08 6.43 2.90
C GLY A 39 -17.71 5.31 2.06
N VAL A 40 -17.04 4.16 1.95
CA VAL A 40 -17.51 3.01 1.17
C VAL A 40 -17.61 1.75 2.04
N PRO A 41 -18.43 0.75 1.68
CA PRO A 41 -18.40 -0.56 2.32
C PRO A 41 -17.07 -1.26 2.13
N ALA A 42 -16.60 -2.00 3.14
CA ALA A 42 -15.32 -2.73 3.07
C ALA A 42 -15.29 -3.79 1.95
N THR A 43 -16.45 -4.34 1.58
CA THR A 43 -16.60 -5.30 0.48
C THR A 43 -16.24 -4.72 -0.89
N VAL A 44 -16.31 -3.39 -1.07
CA VAL A 44 -15.90 -2.75 -2.33
C VAL A 44 -14.38 -2.68 -2.46
N LEU A 45 -13.65 -2.79 -1.35
CA LEU A 45 -12.19 -2.82 -1.36
C LEU A 45 -11.61 -4.22 -1.55
N LEU A 46 -12.44 -5.26 -1.43
CA LEU A 46 -12.03 -6.66 -1.50
C LEU A 46 -12.62 -7.28 -2.76
N GLU A 47 -11.74 -7.81 -3.61
CA GLU A 47 -12.13 -8.53 -4.83
C GLU A 47 -11.75 -9.99 -4.69
N ASP A 48 -12.63 -10.87 -5.15
CA ASP A 48 -12.38 -12.30 -5.17
C ASP A 48 -11.62 -12.65 -6.46
N VAL A 49 -10.32 -12.89 -6.32
CA VAL A 49 -9.43 -13.25 -7.44
C VAL A 49 -8.86 -14.64 -7.24
N SER A 50 -8.75 -15.39 -8.34
CA SER A 50 -8.11 -16.70 -8.31
C SER A 50 -6.61 -16.59 -7.94
N GLU A 51 -6.05 -17.65 -7.35
CA GLU A 51 -4.63 -17.70 -7.00
C GLU A 51 -3.72 -17.46 -8.22
N GLU A 52 -4.09 -18.01 -9.36
CA GLU A 52 -3.36 -17.84 -10.62
C GLU A 52 -3.31 -16.37 -11.05
N GLU A 53 -4.44 -15.68 -10.98
CA GLU A 53 -4.52 -14.25 -11.30
C GLU A 53 -3.70 -13.41 -10.33
N MET A 54 -3.87 -13.66 -9.04
CA MET A 54 -3.09 -13.02 -7.98
C MET A 54 -1.58 -13.17 -8.21
N VAL A 55 -1.10 -14.37 -8.58
CA VAL A 55 0.33 -14.62 -8.85
C VAL A 55 0.79 -13.87 -10.11
N ARG A 56 -0.03 -13.83 -11.16
CA ARG A 56 0.27 -13.08 -12.39
C ARG A 56 0.41 -11.60 -12.11
N GLU A 57 -0.56 -11.00 -11.41
CA GLU A 57 -0.55 -9.58 -11.08
C GLU A 57 0.59 -9.21 -10.13
N GLN A 58 0.85 -10.01 -9.08
CA GLN A 58 1.98 -9.76 -8.18
C GLN A 58 3.31 -9.77 -8.93
N ARG A 59 3.49 -10.68 -9.90
CA ARG A 59 4.71 -10.71 -10.75
C ARG A 59 4.79 -9.48 -11.65
N ALA A 60 3.68 -9.06 -12.24
CA ALA A 60 3.62 -7.86 -13.07
C ALA A 60 3.97 -6.60 -12.27
N LEU A 61 3.36 -6.43 -11.08
CA LEU A 61 3.64 -5.34 -10.16
C LEU A 61 5.10 -5.33 -9.69
N ALA A 62 5.65 -6.51 -9.37
CA ALA A 62 7.05 -6.63 -8.98
C ALA A 62 8.01 -6.24 -10.11
N ALA A 63 7.69 -6.64 -11.36
CA ALA A 63 8.46 -6.25 -12.54
C ALA A 63 8.37 -4.74 -12.79
N GLU A 64 7.18 -4.14 -12.70
CA GLU A 64 6.98 -2.70 -12.86
C GLU A 64 7.77 -1.90 -11.81
N LEU A 65 7.69 -2.30 -10.54
CA LEU A 65 8.45 -1.68 -9.46
C LEU A 65 9.98 -1.80 -9.65
N ALA A 66 10.45 -2.86 -10.31
CA ALA A 66 11.86 -3.07 -10.61
C ALA A 66 12.36 -2.18 -11.75
N VAL A 67 11.49 -1.79 -12.68
CA VAL A 67 11.81 -0.91 -13.82
C VAL A 67 11.80 0.57 -13.43
N LEU A 68 11.09 0.95 -12.36
CA LEU A 68 11.08 2.34 -11.88
C LEU A 68 12.47 2.78 -11.39
N PRO A 69 12.96 3.98 -11.80
CA PRO A 69 14.24 4.48 -11.32
C PRO A 69 14.19 4.60 -9.79
N ARG A 70 15.14 3.97 -9.10
CA ARG A 70 15.31 4.14 -7.66
C ARG A 70 15.48 5.64 -7.40
N ARG A 71 14.49 6.27 -6.73
CA ARG A 71 14.60 7.67 -6.32
C ARG A 71 15.94 7.86 -5.61
N PRO A 72 16.76 8.85 -5.99
CA PRO A 72 18.02 9.10 -5.31
C PRO A 72 17.72 9.30 -3.83
N GLY A 73 18.29 8.42 -3.01
CA GLY A 73 18.14 8.47 -1.56
C GLY A 73 18.58 9.83 -1.06
N ARG A 74 17.81 10.39 -0.11
CA ARG A 74 18.17 11.60 0.63
C ARG A 74 19.59 11.38 1.19
N GLN A 75 20.57 12.16 0.72
CA GLN A 75 21.93 12.10 1.23
C GLN A 75 21.91 12.22 2.76
N PRO A 76 22.61 11.35 3.51
CA PRO A 76 22.75 11.53 4.93
C PRO A 76 23.39 12.90 5.17
N ARG A 77 22.76 13.73 6.00
CA ARG A 77 23.33 15.01 6.43
C ARG A 77 24.69 14.69 7.06
N ARG A 78 25.77 15.01 6.36
CA ARG A 78 27.12 15.02 6.92
C ARG A 78 27.05 15.97 8.12
N GLN A 79 27.19 15.40 9.32
CA GLN A 79 27.46 16.20 10.50
C GLN A 79 28.85 16.81 10.29
N ALA A 80 28.93 18.14 10.25
CA ALA A 80 30.18 18.87 10.20
C ALA A 80 30.80 18.88 11.61
N PRO A 81 32.14 18.89 11.72
CA PRO A 81 32.87 18.81 12.99
C PRO A 81 32.68 20.06 13.87
#